data_AF-A0AAU1UPC0-F1
#
_entry.id   AF-A0AAU1UPC0-F1
#
_cell.length_a   1.000
_cell.length_b   1.000
_cell.length_c   1.000
_cell.angle_alpha   90.00
_cell.angle_beta   90.00
_cell.angle_gamma   90.00
#
_symmetry.space_group_name_H-M   'P 1'
#
loop_
_entity.id
_entity.type
_entity.pdbx_description
1 polymer ?
#
loop_
_entity_poly.entity_id
_entity_poly.type
_entity_poly.pdbx_seq_one_letter_code
_entity_poly.pdbx_strand_id
1 'polypeptide(L)'
;MAVDGGRTRGGEEVRLLTKDGLAAAAIDLDREPEVMGGIPKSAGRSGASHPMTVNETVIALIRPKPDLDLVAGEPAEAVAAAQAAVDAPKGIGSTTSYATEVALPVKGTWKNPAIGSARADVVVIAPDDNVPLLLIEVDNCTEEAALIAAKFDKYARFFQRKDKDTDGIEKPMWRTRWSAPAWEGYERVHPPVLLVFHQVGTRSAKSQMERVADLTRHHWQGRWHREGGFHSYDGCIPIVATTLELLREHGPAGPAFWRFGRKKRQPLLDAIGNPRREAALARSRQAAREEEQRRAEWEAAEREALRPVCAECGRKFTDDRLEAVDFRNWQNPESHPHLCEDCQSRAVVVEQQAEADERDRQEQEQEQEQEQEAERAAQKAGGWLSRFRT
;
A
#
# COMPACT_ATOMS: atom_id res chain seq x y z
N MET A 1 -32.60 -28.49 -11.20
CA MET A 1 -31.34 -28.46 -10.41
C MET A 1 -31.58 -27.89 -9.00
N ALA A 2 -32.63 -28.35 -8.32
CA ALA A 2 -32.86 -28.02 -6.92
C ALA A 2 -33.68 -29.13 -6.27
N VAL A 3 -33.50 -29.36 -4.97
CA VAL A 3 -34.28 -30.27 -4.12
C VAL A 3 -35.11 -29.46 -3.14
N ASP A 4 -36.21 -30.03 -2.67
CA ASP A 4 -37.06 -29.41 -1.65
C ASP A 4 -36.25 -29.14 -0.37
N GLY A 5 -36.15 -27.86 -0.01
CA GLY A 5 -35.49 -27.35 1.18
C GLY A 5 -36.43 -27.12 2.36
N GLY A 6 -37.71 -27.48 2.21
CA GLY A 6 -38.78 -27.25 3.15
C GLY A 6 -39.50 -25.91 2.94
N ARG A 7 -40.32 -25.51 3.90
CA ARG A 7 -41.07 -24.24 3.87
C ARG A 7 -40.63 -23.30 4.98
N THR A 8 -40.64 -21.99 4.71
CA THR A 8 -40.44 -20.96 5.73
C THR A 8 -41.63 -20.91 6.69
N ARG A 9 -41.49 -20.21 7.83
CA ARG A 9 -42.61 -19.98 8.77
C ARG A 9 -43.75 -19.17 8.14
N GLY A 10 -43.47 -18.43 7.06
CA GLY A 10 -44.45 -17.70 6.24
C GLY A 10 -45.08 -18.54 5.13
N GLY A 11 -44.71 -19.82 4.98
CA GLY A 11 -45.29 -20.74 4.00
C GLY A 11 -44.59 -20.77 2.63
N GLU A 12 -43.49 -20.02 2.46
CA GLU A 12 -42.74 -19.97 1.19
C GLU A 12 -41.91 -21.24 1.01
N GLU A 13 -41.81 -21.73 -0.22
CA GLU A 13 -41.04 -22.91 -0.58
C GLU A 13 -39.55 -22.56 -0.72
N VAL A 14 -38.70 -23.19 0.09
CA VAL A 14 -37.25 -23.05 0.03
C VAL A 14 -36.71 -24.15 -0.88
N ARG A 15 -35.86 -23.80 -1.84
CA ARG A 15 -35.21 -24.77 -2.72
C ARG A 15 -33.70 -24.77 -2.48
N LEU A 16 -33.13 -25.97 -2.33
CA LEU A 16 -31.70 -26.18 -2.15
C LEU A 16 -31.08 -26.61 -3.48
N LEU A 17 -29.90 -26.12 -3.82
CA LEU A 17 -29.18 -26.61 -5.01
C LEU A 17 -28.82 -28.10 -4.85
N THR A 18 -28.99 -28.88 -5.92
CA THR A 18 -28.46 -30.25 -5.99
C THR A 18 -26.93 -30.21 -6.01
N LYS A 19 -26.26 -31.34 -5.74
CA LYS A 19 -24.78 -31.41 -5.91
C LYS A 19 -24.35 -30.94 -7.30
N ASP A 20 -25.10 -31.31 -8.34
CA ASP A 20 -24.82 -30.88 -9.72
C ASP A 20 -25.11 -29.38 -9.93
N GLY A 21 -26.11 -28.82 -9.24
CA GLY A 21 -26.37 -27.37 -9.27
C GLY A 21 -25.30 -26.57 -8.53
N LEU A 22 -24.72 -27.13 -7.47
CA LEU A 22 -23.60 -26.56 -6.74
C LEU A 22 -22.30 -26.65 -7.55
N ALA A 23 -22.10 -27.74 -8.31
CA ALA A 23 -20.99 -27.90 -9.24
C ALA A 23 -21.10 -26.96 -10.46
N ALA A 24 -22.32 -26.74 -10.97
CA ALA A 24 -22.55 -25.73 -12.02
C ALA A 24 -22.25 -24.32 -11.52
N ALA A 25 -22.76 -23.96 -10.33
CA ALA A 25 -22.46 -22.67 -9.70
C ALA A 25 -20.96 -22.49 -9.38
N ALA A 26 -20.26 -23.57 -9.05
CA ALA A 26 -18.81 -23.58 -8.84
C ALA A 26 -18.03 -23.22 -10.11
N ILE A 27 -18.47 -23.71 -11.27
CA ILE A 27 -17.89 -23.36 -12.58
C ILE A 27 -18.16 -21.89 -12.89
N ASP A 28 -19.39 -21.42 -12.73
CA ASP A 28 -19.78 -20.04 -13.05
C ASP A 28 -19.12 -19.00 -12.12
N LEU A 29 -18.81 -19.40 -10.88
CA LEU A 29 -18.22 -18.52 -9.87
C LEU A 29 -16.71 -18.72 -9.70
N ASP A 30 -16.08 -19.58 -10.51
CA ASP A 30 -14.67 -19.97 -10.45
C ASP A 30 -14.21 -20.33 -9.03
N ARG A 31 -15.00 -21.17 -8.35
CA ARG A 31 -14.82 -21.52 -6.94
C ARG A 31 -15.11 -22.98 -6.69
N GLU A 32 -14.23 -23.65 -5.95
CA GLU A 32 -14.47 -25.02 -5.49
C GLU A 32 -15.76 -25.11 -4.65
N PRO A 33 -16.63 -26.12 -4.86
CA PRO A 33 -17.91 -26.31 -4.15
C PRO A 33 -17.81 -26.25 -2.62
N GLU A 34 -16.65 -26.59 -2.04
CA GLU A 34 -16.37 -26.60 -0.61
C GLU A 34 -16.17 -25.19 -0.03
N VAL A 35 -15.93 -24.19 -0.86
CA VAL A 35 -15.81 -22.76 -0.50
C VAL A 35 -17.16 -22.04 -0.56
N MET A 36 -18.17 -22.72 -1.11
CA MET A 36 -19.50 -22.16 -1.43
C MET A 36 -20.53 -22.30 -0.30
N GLY A 37 -20.12 -22.78 0.88
CA GLY A 37 -21.00 -23.04 2.01
C GLY A 37 -21.72 -24.40 1.91
N GLY A 38 -21.91 -25.06 3.07
CA GLY A 38 -22.52 -26.38 3.13
C GLY A 38 -24.05 -26.35 3.04
N ILE A 39 -24.64 -27.48 2.62
CA ILE A 39 -26.10 -27.68 2.54
C ILE A 39 -26.72 -27.54 3.94
N PRO A 40 -27.60 -26.54 4.20
CA PRO A 40 -28.26 -26.39 5.49
C PRO A 40 -29.33 -27.48 5.64
N LYS A 41 -28.98 -28.59 6.31
CA LYS A 41 -29.88 -29.73 6.57
C LYS A 41 -31.03 -29.43 7.56
N SER A 42 -31.21 -28.18 8.01
CA SER A 42 -32.17 -27.80 9.07
C SER A 42 -32.90 -26.47 8.84
N ALA A 43 -32.96 -25.98 7.59
CA ALA A 43 -33.60 -24.71 7.24
C ALA A 43 -35.09 -24.63 7.65
N GLY A 44 -35.81 -25.77 7.70
CA GLY A 44 -37.27 -25.82 7.76
C GLY A 44 -37.97 -25.59 9.12
N ARG A 45 -37.27 -25.32 10.24
CA ARG A 45 -37.97 -25.12 11.54
C ARG A 45 -37.62 -23.87 12.35
N SER A 46 -36.56 -23.16 11.97
CA SER A 46 -36.12 -21.87 12.54
C SER A 46 -34.83 -21.37 11.89
N GLY A 47 -34.08 -22.28 11.25
CA GLY A 47 -32.74 -22.04 10.69
C GLY A 47 -32.66 -21.32 9.36
N ALA A 48 -33.76 -21.04 8.64
CA ALA A 48 -33.70 -20.26 7.39
C ALA A 48 -33.55 -18.74 7.62
N SER A 49 -33.97 -18.21 8.77
CA SER A 49 -34.01 -16.76 9.00
C SER A 49 -32.62 -16.11 9.03
N HIS A 50 -31.65 -16.76 9.67
CA HIS A 50 -30.29 -16.22 9.79
C HIS A 50 -29.52 -16.27 8.45
N PRO A 51 -29.46 -17.40 7.71
CA PRO A 51 -28.90 -17.43 6.36
C PRO A 51 -29.55 -16.41 5.40
N MET A 52 -30.87 -16.22 5.49
CA MET A 52 -31.53 -15.16 4.71
C MET A 52 -31.05 -13.76 5.11
N THR A 53 -30.89 -13.50 6.41
CA THR A 53 -30.36 -12.21 6.88
C THR A 53 -28.91 -11.98 6.44
N VAL A 54 -28.10 -13.05 6.40
CA VAL A 54 -26.74 -13.02 5.83
C VAL A 54 -26.80 -12.64 4.35
N ASN A 55 -27.66 -13.30 3.55
CA ASN A 55 -27.83 -12.97 2.14
C ASN A 55 -28.31 -11.52 1.92
N GLU A 56 -29.28 -11.06 2.70
CA GLU A 56 -29.77 -9.68 2.65
C GLU A 56 -28.69 -8.66 3.02
N THR A 57 -27.81 -9.01 3.97
CA THR A 57 -26.65 -8.19 4.31
C THR A 57 -25.68 -8.09 3.13
N VAL A 58 -25.38 -9.20 2.47
CA VAL A 58 -24.51 -9.24 1.28
C VAL A 58 -25.11 -8.41 0.14
N ILE A 59 -26.41 -8.59 -0.15
CA ILE A 59 -27.12 -7.82 -1.19
C ILE A 59 -27.10 -6.32 -0.87
N ALA A 60 -27.35 -5.94 0.39
CA ALA A 60 -27.36 -4.54 0.80
C ALA A 60 -25.96 -3.89 0.74
N LEU A 61 -24.89 -4.67 0.88
CA LEU A 61 -23.52 -4.21 0.66
C LEU A 61 -23.15 -4.10 -0.82
N ILE A 62 -23.48 -5.11 -1.64
CA ILE A 62 -23.17 -5.12 -3.08
C ILE A 62 -23.97 -4.07 -3.84
N ARG A 63 -25.23 -3.85 -3.45
CA ARG A 63 -26.21 -3.01 -4.18
C ARG A 63 -26.24 -3.33 -5.68
N PRO A 64 -26.66 -4.56 -6.06
CA PRO A 64 -26.70 -4.96 -7.46
C PRO A 64 -27.58 -4.01 -8.25
N LYS A 65 -27.09 -3.63 -9.44
CA LYS A 65 -27.81 -2.75 -10.35
C LYS A 65 -28.76 -3.58 -11.20
N PRO A 66 -30.08 -3.39 -11.11
CA PRO A 66 -31.02 -4.13 -11.95
C PRO A 66 -30.84 -3.71 -13.41
N ASP A 67 -31.06 -4.67 -14.31
CA ASP A 67 -31.18 -4.38 -15.74
C ASP A 67 -32.57 -3.77 -15.99
N LEU A 68 -32.60 -2.53 -16.48
CA LEU A 68 -33.84 -1.79 -16.69
C LEU A 68 -34.67 -2.36 -17.84
N ASP A 69 -34.04 -3.06 -18.79
CA ASP A 69 -34.74 -3.69 -19.90
C ASP A 69 -35.57 -4.89 -19.41
N LEU A 70 -35.12 -5.57 -18.36
CA LEU A 70 -35.82 -6.72 -17.78
C LEU A 70 -37.03 -6.34 -16.91
N VAL A 71 -37.13 -5.07 -16.50
CA VAL A 71 -38.30 -4.55 -15.75
C VAL A 71 -39.25 -3.75 -16.64
N ALA A 72 -39.00 -3.72 -17.95
CA ALA A 72 -39.88 -3.07 -18.91
C ALA A 72 -41.25 -3.79 -18.93
N GLY A 73 -42.30 -3.10 -18.50
CA GLY A 73 -43.67 -3.63 -18.41
C GLY A 73 -44.11 -4.05 -17.01
N GLU A 74 -43.23 -3.99 -16.02
CA GLU A 74 -43.58 -4.16 -14.62
C GLU A 74 -44.37 -2.94 -14.08
N PRO A 75 -45.06 -3.06 -12.93
CA PRO A 75 -45.76 -1.94 -12.30
C PRO A 75 -44.85 -0.72 -12.12
N ALA A 76 -45.41 0.48 -12.26
CA ALA A 76 -44.64 1.74 -12.17
C ALA A 76 -43.82 1.87 -10.89
N GLU A 77 -44.30 1.31 -9.77
CA GLU A 77 -43.56 1.26 -8.50
C GLU A 77 -42.29 0.39 -8.59
N ALA A 78 -42.37 -0.77 -9.25
CA ALA A 78 -41.22 -1.66 -9.45
C ALA A 78 -40.19 -1.03 -10.39
N VAL A 79 -40.64 -0.37 -11.47
CA VAL A 79 -39.77 0.37 -12.40
C VAL A 79 -39.09 1.54 -11.68
N ALA A 80 -39.84 2.31 -10.88
CA ALA A 80 -39.28 3.41 -10.09
C ALA A 80 -38.26 2.92 -9.05
N ALA A 81 -38.53 1.79 -8.38
CA ALA A 81 -37.59 1.17 -7.45
C ALA A 81 -36.31 0.68 -8.15
N ALA A 82 -36.44 0.09 -9.35
CA ALA A 82 -35.30 -0.33 -10.15
C ALA A 82 -34.45 0.85 -10.60
N GLN A 83 -35.08 1.94 -11.07
CA GLN A 83 -34.40 3.18 -11.43
C GLN A 83 -33.67 3.78 -10.20
N ALA A 84 -34.33 3.85 -9.05
CA ALA A 84 -33.70 4.32 -7.81
C ALA A 84 -32.48 3.46 -7.41
N ALA A 85 -32.54 2.15 -7.61
CA ALA A 85 -31.42 1.26 -7.39
C ALA A 85 -30.28 1.51 -8.38
N VAL A 86 -30.57 1.83 -9.66
CA VAL A 86 -29.58 2.25 -10.67
C VAL A 86 -28.91 3.57 -10.28
N ASP A 87 -29.66 4.55 -9.81
CA ASP A 87 -29.16 5.88 -9.45
C ASP A 87 -28.41 5.92 -8.11
N ALA A 88 -28.63 4.93 -7.24
CA ALA A 88 -27.96 4.86 -5.93
C ALA A 88 -26.42 4.78 -6.06
N PRO A 89 -25.64 5.20 -5.05
CA PRO A 89 -24.20 4.96 -5.04
C PRO A 89 -23.86 3.48 -5.21
N LYS A 90 -22.75 3.18 -5.90
CA LYS A 90 -22.21 1.82 -6.05
C LYS A 90 -22.01 1.19 -4.66
N GLY A 91 -22.34 -0.10 -4.54
CA GLY A 91 -22.01 -0.87 -3.36
C GLY A 91 -20.54 -1.32 -3.34
N ILE A 92 -20.26 -2.37 -2.58
CA ILE A 92 -18.93 -2.93 -2.37
C ILE A 92 -18.83 -4.30 -3.03
N GLY A 93 -17.81 -4.46 -3.86
CA GLY A 93 -17.46 -5.69 -4.51
C GLY A 93 -18.54 -6.21 -5.46
N SER A 94 -18.34 -7.44 -5.89
CA SER A 94 -19.33 -8.26 -6.58
C SER A 94 -19.66 -9.47 -5.72
N THR A 95 -20.53 -10.37 -6.17
CA THR A 95 -20.80 -11.64 -5.46
C THR A 95 -19.53 -12.48 -5.24
N THR A 96 -18.54 -12.39 -6.13
CA THR A 96 -17.25 -13.10 -6.00
C THR A 96 -16.29 -12.43 -5.01
N SER A 97 -16.64 -11.27 -4.45
CA SER A 97 -15.89 -10.65 -3.34
C SER A 97 -16.25 -11.22 -1.97
N TYR A 98 -17.33 -12.00 -1.85
CA TYR A 98 -17.88 -12.47 -0.58
C TYR A 98 -17.75 -13.98 -0.44
N ALA A 99 -17.39 -14.45 0.76
CA ALA A 99 -17.40 -15.86 1.13
C ALA A 99 -18.12 -16.02 2.48
N THR A 100 -19.03 -16.98 2.57
CA THR A 100 -19.82 -17.21 3.79
C THR A 100 -19.24 -18.34 4.63
N GLU A 101 -19.55 -18.37 5.94
CA GLU A 101 -19.21 -19.49 6.84
C GLU A 101 -17.70 -19.79 6.93
N VAL A 102 -16.87 -18.75 6.95
CA VAL A 102 -15.41 -18.88 6.84
C VAL A 102 -14.78 -19.20 8.20
N ALA A 103 -14.18 -20.38 8.32
CA ALA A 103 -13.43 -20.78 9.52
C ALA A 103 -12.15 -19.93 9.70
N LEU A 104 -11.88 -19.55 10.95
CA LEU A 104 -10.75 -18.71 11.38
C LEU A 104 -9.91 -19.47 12.41
N PRO A 105 -8.95 -20.30 11.96
CA PRO A 105 -8.30 -21.28 12.81
C PRO A 105 -7.39 -20.65 13.87
N VAL A 106 -7.71 -20.82 15.15
CA VAL A 106 -6.77 -20.43 16.24
C VAL A 106 -5.70 -21.49 16.51
N LYS A 107 -5.96 -22.74 16.10
CA LYS A 107 -5.03 -23.87 16.01
C LYS A 107 -5.44 -24.77 14.83
N GLY A 108 -4.57 -25.67 14.40
CA GLY A 108 -4.82 -26.52 13.22
C GLY A 108 -4.66 -25.76 11.91
N THR A 109 -5.09 -26.32 10.79
CA THR A 109 -4.93 -25.71 9.46
C THR A 109 -6.23 -25.04 9.00
N TRP A 110 -6.18 -24.32 7.88
CA TRP A 110 -7.39 -23.81 7.21
C TRP A 110 -8.40 -24.93 6.88
N LYS A 111 -7.90 -26.12 6.52
CA LYS A 111 -8.73 -27.28 6.19
C LYS A 111 -9.29 -27.97 7.44
N ASN A 112 -8.49 -28.03 8.51
CA ASN A 112 -8.83 -28.71 9.75
C ASN A 112 -8.70 -27.73 10.93
N PRO A 113 -9.65 -26.79 11.09
CA PRO A 113 -9.63 -25.87 12.21
C PRO A 113 -9.90 -26.62 13.51
N ALA A 114 -9.09 -26.35 14.54
CA ALA A 114 -9.29 -26.95 15.86
C ALA A 114 -10.53 -26.38 16.58
N ILE A 115 -11.01 -27.12 17.58
CA ILE A 115 -12.05 -26.65 18.52
C ILE A 115 -11.63 -25.30 19.12
N GLY A 116 -12.59 -24.37 19.19
CA GLY A 116 -12.37 -23.01 19.71
C GLY A 116 -12.00 -21.98 18.64
N SER A 117 -11.81 -22.40 17.39
CA SER A 117 -11.70 -21.48 16.24
C SER A 117 -13.00 -20.69 16.04
N ALA A 118 -12.88 -19.44 15.62
CA ALA A 118 -14.05 -18.66 15.20
C ALA A 118 -14.50 -19.09 13.80
N ARG A 119 -15.73 -18.73 13.46
CA ARG A 119 -16.24 -18.78 12.10
C ARG A 119 -16.96 -17.46 11.84
N ALA A 120 -16.52 -16.74 10.81
CA ALA A 120 -17.20 -15.54 10.37
C ALA A 120 -18.39 -15.92 9.49
N ASP A 121 -19.51 -15.22 9.66
CA ASP A 121 -20.69 -15.42 8.81
C ASP A 121 -20.38 -15.03 7.38
N VAL A 122 -19.66 -13.92 7.19
CA VAL A 122 -19.15 -13.48 5.88
C VAL A 122 -17.73 -12.92 5.98
N VAL A 123 -16.93 -13.14 4.95
CA VAL A 123 -15.66 -12.46 4.70
C VAL A 123 -15.74 -11.75 3.35
N VAL A 124 -15.30 -10.50 3.32
CA VAL A 124 -15.30 -9.64 2.14
C VAL A 124 -13.88 -9.27 1.75
N ILE A 125 -13.59 -9.37 0.46
CA ILE A 125 -12.33 -8.96 -0.17
C ILE A 125 -12.68 -8.19 -1.44
N ALA A 126 -12.61 -6.86 -1.37
CA ALA A 126 -12.91 -5.97 -2.49
C ALA A 126 -11.84 -4.86 -2.56
N PRO A 127 -10.60 -5.21 -2.96
CA PRO A 127 -9.51 -4.24 -3.02
C PRO A 127 -9.79 -3.10 -4.00
N ASP A 128 -10.51 -3.37 -5.10
CA ASP A 128 -10.90 -2.36 -6.09
C ASP A 128 -11.84 -1.27 -5.51
N ASP A 129 -12.57 -1.61 -4.45
CA ASP A 129 -13.42 -0.66 -3.70
C ASP A 129 -12.74 -0.16 -2.42
N ASN A 130 -11.41 -0.34 -2.30
CA ASN A 130 -10.59 0.01 -1.14
C ASN A 130 -11.04 -0.66 0.18
N VAL A 131 -11.77 -1.78 0.09
CA VAL A 131 -12.20 -2.52 1.28
C VAL A 131 -11.09 -3.52 1.64
N PRO A 132 -10.52 -3.41 2.84
CA PRO A 132 -9.57 -4.38 3.37
C PRO A 132 -10.24 -5.75 3.54
N LEU A 133 -9.48 -6.75 4.02
CA LEU A 133 -10.09 -7.95 4.57
C LEU A 133 -11.10 -7.54 5.66
N LEU A 134 -12.39 -7.70 5.38
CA LEU A 134 -13.48 -7.34 6.28
C LEU A 134 -14.23 -8.60 6.68
N LEU A 135 -14.41 -8.81 7.97
CA LEU A 135 -15.17 -9.93 8.51
C LEU A 135 -16.52 -9.40 8.99
N ILE A 136 -17.58 -10.17 8.77
CA ILE A 136 -18.95 -9.75 9.08
C ILE A 136 -19.60 -10.83 9.95
N GLU A 137 -20.26 -10.36 11.00
CA GLU A 137 -21.17 -11.15 11.83
C GLU A 137 -22.56 -10.55 11.73
N VAL A 138 -23.56 -11.41 11.59
CA VAL A 138 -24.96 -11.04 11.44
C VAL A 138 -25.73 -11.59 12.64
N ASP A 139 -26.45 -10.74 13.35
CA ASP A 139 -27.30 -11.19 14.45
C ASP A 139 -28.75 -10.74 14.24
N ASN A 140 -29.68 -11.68 14.40
CA ASN A 140 -31.11 -11.41 14.30
C ASN A 140 -31.66 -10.78 15.59
N CYS A 141 -30.82 -10.14 16.40
CA CYS A 141 -31.15 -9.66 17.75
C CYS A 141 -31.65 -10.78 18.67
N THR A 142 -31.12 -11.98 18.48
CA THR A 142 -31.48 -13.19 19.25
C THR A 142 -30.37 -13.62 20.20
N GLU A 143 -29.12 -13.34 19.84
CA GLU A 143 -27.97 -13.64 20.67
C GLU A 143 -27.83 -12.62 21.81
N GLU A 144 -27.24 -13.03 22.94
CA GLU A 144 -26.90 -12.10 24.01
C GLU A 144 -25.62 -11.34 23.69
N ALA A 145 -25.58 -10.05 23.99
CA ALA A 145 -24.40 -9.21 23.79
C ALA A 145 -23.11 -9.81 24.39
N ALA A 146 -23.19 -10.57 25.49
CA ALA A 146 -22.05 -11.25 26.08
C ALA A 146 -21.50 -12.39 25.20
N LEU A 147 -22.37 -13.14 24.53
CA LEU A 147 -21.98 -14.20 23.60
C LEU A 147 -21.38 -13.61 22.32
N ILE A 148 -21.99 -12.53 21.78
CA ILE A 148 -21.43 -11.76 20.67
C ILE A 148 -20.04 -11.21 21.05
N ALA A 149 -19.90 -10.62 22.25
CA ALA A 149 -18.63 -10.10 22.73
C ALA A 149 -17.56 -11.19 22.86
N ALA A 150 -17.91 -12.39 23.34
CA ALA A 150 -17.00 -13.52 23.47
C ALA A 150 -16.44 -14.03 22.12
N LYS A 151 -17.13 -13.76 21.00
CA LYS A 151 -16.58 -14.04 19.66
C LYS A 151 -15.31 -13.22 19.41
N PHE A 152 -15.24 -11.98 19.90
CA PHE A 152 -14.09 -11.09 19.67
C PHE A 152 -12.80 -11.58 20.34
N ASP A 153 -12.90 -12.33 21.45
CA ASP A 153 -11.72 -13.01 22.03
C ASP A 153 -11.14 -14.05 21.08
N LYS A 154 -11.99 -14.72 20.29
CA LYS A 154 -11.54 -15.70 19.28
C LYS A 154 -10.98 -15.01 18.04
N TYR A 155 -11.60 -13.91 17.60
CA TYR A 155 -11.06 -13.06 16.54
C TYR A 155 -9.68 -12.52 16.89
N ALA A 156 -9.51 -11.95 18.09
CA ALA A 156 -8.22 -11.45 18.56
C ALA A 156 -7.15 -12.55 18.56
N ARG A 157 -7.46 -13.73 19.09
CA ARG A 157 -6.56 -14.89 19.05
C ARG A 157 -6.20 -15.31 17.63
N PHE A 158 -7.17 -15.31 16.71
CA PHE A 158 -6.93 -15.64 15.31
C PHE A 158 -6.04 -14.58 14.62
N PHE A 159 -6.30 -13.29 14.82
CA PHE A 159 -5.53 -12.23 14.21
C PHE A 159 -4.09 -12.14 14.71
N GLN A 160 -3.85 -12.53 15.97
CA GLN A 160 -2.52 -12.63 16.58
C GLN A 160 -1.79 -13.92 16.19
N ARG A 161 -2.52 -14.94 15.72
CA ARG A 161 -1.89 -16.19 15.30
C ARG A 161 -1.00 -15.92 14.09
N LYS A 162 0.21 -16.43 14.16
CA LYS A 162 1.15 -16.43 13.06
C LYS A 162 1.35 -17.83 12.50
N ASP A 163 1.76 -17.89 11.25
CA ASP A 163 2.18 -19.11 10.57
C ASP A 163 3.34 -18.78 9.62
N LYS A 164 4.11 -19.80 9.24
CA LYS A 164 5.12 -19.63 8.19
C LYS A 164 4.44 -19.70 6.84
N ASP A 165 4.64 -18.65 6.05
CA ASP A 165 4.15 -18.59 4.67
C ASP A 165 5.08 -19.40 3.73
N THR A 166 4.71 -19.51 2.45
CA THR A 166 5.46 -20.25 1.42
C THR A 166 6.89 -19.76 1.21
N ASP A 167 7.18 -18.51 1.56
CA ASP A 167 8.52 -17.89 1.57
C ASP A 167 9.33 -18.19 2.85
N GLY A 168 8.76 -18.96 3.79
CA GLY A 168 9.36 -19.29 5.07
C GLY A 168 9.30 -18.17 6.11
N ILE A 169 8.73 -17.01 5.76
CA ILE A 169 8.62 -15.85 6.65
C ILE A 169 7.40 -16.03 7.55
N GLU A 170 7.57 -15.76 8.84
CA GLU A 170 6.47 -15.77 9.79
C GLU A 170 5.57 -14.55 9.58
N LYS A 171 4.31 -14.77 9.23
CA LYS A 171 3.30 -13.72 9.00
C LYS A 171 2.02 -14.04 9.79
N PRO A 172 1.16 -13.04 10.07
CA PRO A 172 -0.17 -13.33 10.61
C PRO A 172 -0.92 -14.35 9.74
N MET A 173 -1.54 -15.38 10.32
CA MET A 173 -2.09 -16.51 9.56
C MET A 173 -3.07 -16.08 8.48
N TRP A 174 -3.89 -15.06 8.74
CA TRP A 174 -4.84 -14.53 7.76
C TRP A 174 -4.15 -14.01 6.47
N ARG A 175 -2.87 -13.63 6.52
CA ARG A 175 -2.06 -13.25 5.35
C ARG A 175 -1.73 -14.41 4.43
N THR A 176 -1.70 -15.65 4.95
CA THR A 176 -1.40 -16.82 4.11
C THR A 176 -2.55 -17.18 3.17
N ARG A 177 -3.75 -16.61 3.41
CA ARG A 177 -4.94 -16.83 2.58
C ARG A 177 -5.37 -15.58 1.83
N TRP A 178 -5.18 -14.40 2.43
CA TRP A 178 -5.65 -13.14 1.87
C TRP A 178 -4.50 -12.15 1.73
N SER A 179 -4.16 -11.86 0.48
CA SER A 179 -3.27 -10.76 0.12
C SER A 179 -3.89 -9.44 0.59
N ALA A 180 -3.07 -8.58 1.19
CA ALA A 180 -3.44 -7.20 1.46
C ALA A 180 -2.26 -6.29 1.09
N PRO A 181 -2.49 -5.00 0.83
CA PRO A 181 -1.41 -4.10 0.44
C PRO A 181 -0.23 -4.15 1.42
N ALA A 182 0.99 -4.06 0.89
CA ALA A 182 2.24 -4.09 1.66
C ALA A 182 2.52 -2.78 2.43
N TRP A 183 1.48 -2.01 2.80
CA TRP A 183 1.70 -0.80 3.58
C TRP A 183 2.24 -1.19 4.98
N GLU A 184 3.19 -0.44 5.53
CA GLU A 184 3.90 -0.80 6.78
C GLU A 184 3.04 -0.79 8.06
N GLY A 185 1.75 -0.41 7.96
CA GLY A 185 0.85 -0.30 9.11
C GLY A 185 -0.30 -1.30 9.15
N TYR A 186 -0.51 -2.12 8.12
CA TYR A 186 -1.77 -2.86 7.95
C TYR A 186 -1.78 -4.09 8.85
N GLU A 187 -0.59 -4.60 9.12
CA GLU A 187 -0.37 -5.70 10.06
C GLU A 187 -0.43 -5.24 11.51
N ARG A 188 -0.32 -3.93 11.75
CA ARG A 188 -0.42 -3.35 13.09
C ARG A 188 -1.86 -3.25 13.55
N VAL A 189 -2.82 -3.00 12.65
CA VAL A 189 -4.25 -2.96 13.00
C VAL A 189 -4.89 -4.27 12.56
N HIS A 190 -5.63 -4.93 13.46
CA HIS A 190 -6.31 -6.16 13.07
C HIS A 190 -7.38 -5.90 12.00
N PRO A 191 -7.72 -6.89 11.15
CA PRO A 191 -8.81 -6.76 10.19
C PRO A 191 -10.10 -6.25 10.84
N PRO A 192 -10.84 -5.31 10.21
CA PRO A 192 -12.10 -4.82 10.73
C PRO A 192 -13.16 -5.93 10.81
N VAL A 193 -14.05 -5.79 11.80
CA VAL A 193 -15.22 -6.66 11.96
C VAL A 193 -16.48 -5.80 11.96
N LEU A 194 -17.39 -6.10 11.04
CA LEU A 194 -18.71 -5.47 10.93
C LEU A 194 -19.77 -6.35 11.59
N LEU A 195 -20.49 -5.79 12.56
CA LEU A 195 -21.68 -6.38 13.15
C LEU A 195 -22.92 -5.81 12.45
N VAL A 196 -23.76 -6.68 11.88
CA VAL A 196 -25.04 -6.29 11.28
C VAL A 196 -26.18 -6.86 12.11
N PHE A 197 -26.93 -5.98 12.76
CA PHE A 197 -28.10 -6.38 13.55
C PHE A 197 -29.36 -6.29 12.70
N HIS A 198 -30.15 -7.36 12.66
CA HIS A 198 -31.48 -7.34 12.07
C HIS A 198 -32.53 -7.43 13.18
N GLN A 199 -33.45 -6.47 13.22
CA GLN A 199 -34.43 -6.32 14.31
C GLN A 199 -35.61 -7.29 14.17
N VAL A 200 -35.33 -8.59 14.23
CA VAL A 200 -36.36 -9.66 14.20
C VAL A 200 -36.55 -10.30 15.57
N GLY A 201 -35.48 -10.38 16.36
CA GLY A 201 -35.49 -10.92 17.71
C GLY A 201 -36.07 -9.97 18.75
N THR A 202 -36.21 -10.48 19.97
CA THR A 202 -36.82 -9.77 21.10
C THR A 202 -35.92 -8.71 21.73
N ARG A 203 -34.62 -8.71 21.41
CA ARG A 203 -33.66 -7.75 21.95
C ARG A 203 -33.58 -6.53 21.04
N SER A 204 -33.41 -5.34 21.61
CA SER A 204 -33.20 -4.13 20.81
C SER A 204 -31.80 -4.13 20.19
N ALA A 205 -31.70 -3.99 18.88
CA ALA A 205 -30.45 -3.82 18.14
C ALA A 205 -29.60 -2.71 18.73
N LYS A 206 -30.20 -1.54 19.02
CA LYS A 206 -29.49 -0.40 19.62
C LYS A 206 -28.87 -0.78 20.97
N SER A 207 -29.64 -1.35 21.89
CA SER A 207 -29.13 -1.77 23.19
C SER A 207 -28.08 -2.87 23.09
N GLN A 208 -28.23 -3.81 22.14
CA GLN A 208 -27.21 -4.83 21.89
C GLN A 208 -25.91 -4.20 21.40
N MET A 209 -25.96 -3.30 20.40
CA MET A 209 -24.79 -2.61 19.88
C MET A 209 -24.04 -1.84 20.98
N GLU A 210 -24.76 -1.09 21.82
CA GLU A 210 -24.17 -0.35 22.95
C GLU A 210 -23.52 -1.31 23.96
N ARG A 211 -24.19 -2.41 24.30
CA ARG A 211 -23.67 -3.38 25.27
C ARG A 211 -22.46 -4.15 24.73
N VAL A 212 -22.47 -4.54 23.46
CA VAL A 212 -21.31 -5.18 22.81
C VAL A 212 -20.15 -4.19 22.75
N ALA A 213 -20.40 -2.90 22.45
CA ALA A 213 -19.35 -1.87 22.47
C ALA A 213 -18.66 -1.80 23.83
N ASP A 214 -19.41 -1.78 24.92
CA ASP A 214 -18.84 -1.76 26.28
C ASP A 214 -18.06 -3.03 26.62
N LEU A 215 -18.64 -4.21 26.35
CA LEU A 215 -18.01 -5.50 26.69
C LEU A 215 -16.73 -5.77 25.89
N THR A 216 -16.67 -5.27 24.65
CA THR A 216 -15.51 -5.45 23.75
C THR A 216 -14.51 -4.30 23.83
N ARG A 217 -14.67 -3.34 24.77
CA ARG A 217 -13.83 -2.14 24.86
C ARG A 217 -12.33 -2.41 24.78
N HIS A 218 -11.86 -3.46 25.46
CA HIS A 218 -10.45 -3.85 25.48
C HIS A 218 -9.91 -4.31 24.11
N HIS A 219 -10.77 -4.70 23.17
CA HIS A 219 -10.38 -5.09 21.80
C HIS A 219 -10.28 -3.91 20.84
N TRP A 220 -11.10 -2.87 20.99
CA TRP A 220 -11.20 -1.79 20.00
C TRP A 220 -10.69 -0.43 20.48
N GLN A 221 -10.50 -0.23 21.78
CA GLN A 221 -10.12 1.05 22.34
C GLN A 221 -8.66 1.40 21.96
N GLY A 222 -8.53 2.31 21.00
CA GLY A 222 -7.23 2.84 20.59
C GLY A 222 -6.58 3.73 21.67
N ARG A 223 -5.26 3.90 21.56
CA ARG A 223 -4.45 4.77 22.43
C ARG A 223 -4.30 6.15 21.82
N TRP A 224 -4.48 7.20 22.63
CA TRP A 224 -4.30 8.58 22.16
C TRP A 224 -2.81 8.89 21.92
N HIS A 225 -2.47 9.28 20.69
CA HIS A 225 -1.15 9.70 20.26
C HIS A 225 -1.07 11.23 20.26
N ARG A 226 -0.53 11.80 21.36
CA ARG A 226 -0.54 13.25 21.62
C ARG A 226 0.16 14.06 20.52
N GLU A 227 1.35 13.64 20.11
CA GLU A 227 2.18 14.36 19.13
C GLU A 227 1.51 14.43 17.74
N GLY A 228 0.69 13.44 17.40
CA GLY A 228 0.02 13.36 16.11
C GLY A 228 -1.44 13.83 16.12
N GLY A 229 -2.04 14.00 17.30
CA GLY A 229 -3.44 14.37 17.44
C GLY A 229 -4.42 13.30 16.95
N PHE A 230 -4.08 12.01 17.05
CA PHE A 230 -4.95 10.90 16.61
C PHE A 230 -4.93 9.72 17.59
N HIS A 231 -5.91 8.81 17.49
CA HIS A 231 -5.85 7.52 18.19
C HIS A 231 -5.13 6.48 17.34
N SER A 232 -4.09 5.85 17.87
CA SER A 232 -3.51 4.63 17.30
C SER A 232 -4.38 3.42 17.69
N TYR A 233 -4.63 2.55 16.73
CA TYR A 233 -5.38 1.30 16.91
C TYR A 233 -4.50 0.08 16.68
N ASP A 234 -3.18 0.23 16.88
CA ASP A 234 -2.24 -0.87 16.75
C ASP A 234 -2.56 -1.96 17.79
N GLY A 235 -2.76 -3.20 17.33
CA GLY A 235 -3.20 -4.36 18.09
C GLY A 235 -4.71 -4.39 18.37
N CYS A 236 -5.48 -3.40 17.91
CA CYS A 236 -6.92 -3.31 18.12
C CYS A 236 -7.70 -3.83 16.91
N ILE A 237 -8.92 -4.31 17.17
CA ILE A 237 -9.91 -4.67 16.16
C ILE A 237 -10.80 -3.45 15.90
N PRO A 238 -10.87 -2.90 14.67
CA PRO A 238 -11.90 -1.94 14.32
C PRO A 238 -13.26 -2.64 14.29
N ILE A 239 -14.04 -2.47 15.37
CA ILE A 239 -15.40 -3.01 15.45
C ILE A 239 -16.37 -1.92 15.00
N VAL A 240 -17.16 -2.26 13.98
CA VAL A 240 -18.15 -1.39 13.35
C VAL A 240 -19.50 -2.08 13.47
N ALA A 241 -20.55 -1.34 13.80
CA ALA A 241 -21.89 -1.88 13.92
C ALA A 241 -22.90 -1.08 13.09
N THR A 242 -23.86 -1.78 12.50
CA THR A 242 -25.01 -1.19 11.81
C THR A 242 -26.25 -2.04 12.04
N THR A 243 -27.40 -1.59 11.55
CA THR A 243 -28.58 -2.45 11.38
C THR A 243 -28.82 -2.73 9.91
N LEU A 244 -29.49 -3.85 9.60
CA LEU A 244 -29.83 -4.19 8.23
C LEU A 244 -30.72 -3.12 7.58
N GLU A 245 -31.59 -2.50 8.35
CA GLU A 245 -32.49 -1.43 7.89
C GLU A 245 -31.71 -0.19 7.45
N LEU A 246 -30.78 0.28 8.30
CA LEU A 246 -29.90 1.42 7.95
C LEU A 246 -28.98 1.11 6.78
N LEU A 247 -28.52 -0.15 6.68
CA LEU A 247 -27.68 -0.59 5.58
C LEU A 247 -28.45 -0.60 4.25
N ARG A 248 -29.70 -1.07 4.24
CA ARG A 248 -30.56 -1.02 3.05
C ARG A 248 -30.84 0.42 2.61
N GLU A 249 -31.20 1.28 3.57
CA GLU A 249 -31.54 2.68 3.32
C GLU A 249 -30.34 3.46 2.76
N HIS A 250 -29.21 3.46 3.47
CA HIS A 250 -28.09 4.35 3.14
C HIS A 250 -26.99 3.68 2.31
N GLY A 251 -26.90 2.35 2.33
CA GLY A 251 -25.83 1.60 1.68
C GLY A 251 -24.45 1.80 2.34
N PRO A 252 -23.40 1.20 1.76
CA PRO A 252 -22.03 1.28 2.29
C PRO A 252 -21.43 2.69 2.25
N ALA A 253 -21.82 3.51 1.27
CA ALA A 253 -21.33 4.88 1.10
C ALA A 253 -22.06 5.92 1.98
N GLY A 254 -23.20 5.56 2.57
CA GLY A 254 -24.00 6.45 3.40
C GLY A 254 -23.70 6.34 4.90
N PRO A 255 -24.30 7.20 5.73
CA PRO A 255 -24.04 7.30 7.17
C PRO A 255 -24.72 6.20 7.99
N ALA A 256 -24.51 4.93 7.64
CA ALA A 256 -25.12 3.78 8.34
C ALA A 256 -24.27 3.26 9.51
N PHE A 257 -22.94 3.41 9.45
CA PHE A 257 -22.02 2.61 10.25
C PHE A 257 -21.54 3.34 11.50
N TRP A 258 -21.71 2.71 12.66
CA TRP A 258 -21.17 3.20 13.92
C TRP A 258 -19.91 2.43 14.30
N ARG A 259 -18.75 3.06 14.20
CA ARG A 259 -17.52 2.52 14.78
C ARG A 259 -17.51 2.73 16.29
N PHE A 260 -17.26 1.66 17.04
CA PHE A 260 -17.10 1.75 18.49
C PHE A 260 -15.97 2.72 18.86
N GLY A 261 -16.23 3.55 19.88
CA GLY A 261 -15.36 4.66 20.28
C GLY A 261 -15.53 5.96 19.47
N ARG A 262 -16.38 5.97 18.44
CA ARG A 262 -16.76 7.21 17.71
C ARG A 262 -18.20 7.59 18.04
N LYS A 263 -18.54 8.88 17.91
CA LYS A 263 -19.86 9.41 18.29
C LYS A 263 -20.89 9.40 17.14
N LYS A 264 -20.42 9.49 15.90
CA LYS A 264 -21.28 9.67 14.72
C LYS A 264 -21.27 8.40 13.88
N ARG A 265 -22.38 8.15 13.19
CA ARG A 265 -22.40 7.21 12.07
C ARG A 265 -21.64 7.79 10.88
N GLN A 266 -21.05 6.91 10.09
CA GLN A 266 -20.12 7.23 9.00
C GLN A 266 -20.37 6.28 7.82
N PRO A 267 -19.89 6.61 6.61
CA PRO A 267 -19.68 5.64 5.54
C PRO A 267 -18.78 4.48 6.00
N LEU A 268 -18.90 3.30 5.38
CA LEU A 268 -18.17 2.11 5.82
C LEU A 268 -16.65 2.32 5.78
N LEU A 269 -16.13 2.88 4.69
CA LEU A 269 -14.68 3.12 4.52
C LEU A 269 -14.14 4.05 5.61
N ASP A 270 -14.86 5.12 5.94
CA ASP A 270 -14.51 6.03 7.03
C ASP A 270 -14.57 5.33 8.39
N ALA A 271 -15.57 4.46 8.59
CA ALA A 271 -15.75 3.71 9.82
C ALA A 271 -14.59 2.73 10.03
N ILE A 272 -14.23 1.91 9.05
CA ILE A 272 -13.14 0.93 9.17
C ILE A 272 -11.75 1.59 9.15
N GLY A 273 -11.58 2.69 8.41
CA GLY A 273 -10.32 3.42 8.26
C GLY A 273 -9.95 4.33 9.45
N ASN A 274 -8.79 5.00 9.38
CA ASN A 274 -8.36 5.97 10.39
C ASN A 274 -7.97 7.31 9.74
N PRO A 275 -8.96 8.08 9.23
CA PRO A 275 -8.70 9.29 8.45
C PRO A 275 -7.90 10.35 9.22
N ARG A 276 -8.03 10.40 10.55
CA ARG A 276 -7.24 11.31 11.39
C ARG A 276 -5.76 10.94 11.43
N ARG A 277 -5.44 9.64 11.53
CA ARG A 277 -4.05 9.15 11.45
C ARG A 277 -3.49 9.37 10.05
N GLU A 278 -4.25 9.03 9.02
CA GLU A 278 -3.82 9.25 7.62
C GLU A 278 -3.53 10.71 7.36
N ALA A 279 -4.41 11.63 7.78
CA ALA A 279 -4.16 13.06 7.67
C ALA A 279 -2.94 13.54 8.47
N ALA A 280 -2.69 12.98 9.67
CA ALA A 280 -1.52 13.31 10.46
C ALA A 280 -0.22 12.82 9.80
N LEU A 281 -0.21 11.59 9.29
CA LEU A 281 0.93 11.04 8.56
C LEU A 281 1.19 11.79 7.25
N ALA A 282 0.14 12.21 6.54
CA ALA A 282 0.26 13.02 5.33
C ALA A 282 0.93 14.37 5.64
N ARG A 283 0.49 15.08 6.70
CA ARG A 283 1.13 16.32 7.16
C ARG A 283 2.60 16.13 7.54
N SER A 284 2.91 15.05 8.26
CA SER A 284 4.29 14.73 8.64
C SER A 284 5.18 14.48 7.43
N ARG A 285 4.70 13.73 6.44
CA ARG A 285 5.44 13.49 5.18
C ARG A 285 5.62 14.77 4.37
N GLN A 286 4.64 15.66 4.38
CA GLN A 286 4.75 16.95 3.72
C GLN A 286 5.81 17.82 4.41
N ALA A 287 5.75 17.95 5.74
CA ALA A 287 6.74 18.72 6.50
C ALA A 287 8.16 18.18 6.33
N ALA A 288 8.34 16.85 6.27
CA ALA A 288 9.64 16.24 6.01
C ALA A 288 10.19 16.60 4.61
N ARG A 289 9.33 16.59 3.58
CA ARG A 289 9.72 17.03 2.23
C ARG A 289 10.08 18.51 2.19
N GLU A 290 9.33 19.36 2.89
CA GLU A 290 9.62 20.80 2.99
C GLU A 290 10.93 21.07 3.77
N GLU A 291 11.24 20.26 4.79
CA GLU A 291 12.53 20.34 5.49
C GLU A 291 13.69 19.87 4.61
N GLU A 292 13.54 18.75 3.90
CA GLU A 292 14.52 18.25 2.95
C GLU A 292 14.81 19.26 1.84
N GLN A 293 13.76 19.89 1.28
CA GLN A 293 13.90 20.97 0.31
C GLN A 293 14.67 22.16 0.87
N ARG A 294 14.31 22.64 2.07
CA ARG A 294 15.04 23.74 2.72
C ARG A 294 16.50 23.40 3.01
N ARG A 295 16.78 22.14 3.39
CA ARG A 295 18.14 21.67 3.61
C ARG A 295 18.94 21.63 2.31
N ALA A 296 18.35 21.09 1.24
CA ALA A 296 18.98 21.07 -0.08
C ALA A 296 19.22 22.49 -0.63
N GLU A 297 18.28 23.41 -0.43
CA GLU A 297 18.45 24.84 -0.79
C GLU A 297 19.57 25.49 0.01
N TRP A 298 19.64 25.25 1.32
CA TRP A 298 20.71 25.74 2.17
C TRP A 298 22.07 25.19 1.75
N GLU A 299 22.19 23.88 1.57
CA GLU A 299 23.42 23.21 1.12
C GLU A 299 23.84 23.70 -0.27
N ALA A 300 22.88 23.91 -1.19
CA ALA A 300 23.16 24.48 -2.51
C ALA A 300 23.65 25.94 -2.42
N ALA A 301 23.04 26.76 -1.55
CA ALA A 301 23.45 28.14 -1.32
C ALA A 301 24.85 28.22 -0.67
N GLU A 302 25.14 27.33 0.29
CA GLU A 302 26.46 27.21 0.91
C GLU A 302 27.52 26.79 -0.12
N ARG A 303 27.22 25.78 -0.94
CA ARG A 303 28.09 25.35 -2.05
C ARG A 303 28.35 26.48 -3.04
N GLU A 304 27.33 27.27 -3.38
CA GLU A 304 27.45 28.44 -4.27
C GLU A 304 28.24 29.59 -3.62
N ALA A 305 28.12 29.78 -2.30
CA ALA A 305 28.85 30.81 -1.56
C ALA A 305 30.35 30.47 -1.43
N LEU A 306 30.66 29.19 -1.23
CA LEU A 306 32.03 28.68 -1.16
C LEU A 306 32.65 28.40 -2.54
N ARG A 307 31.91 28.66 -3.63
CA ARG A 307 32.35 28.38 -5.00
C ARG A 307 33.69 29.09 -5.30
N PRO A 308 34.77 28.34 -5.57
CA PRO A 308 36.06 28.89 -5.96
C PRO A 308 35.96 29.86 -7.14
N VAL A 309 36.86 30.83 -7.14
CA VAL A 309 37.04 31.80 -8.22
C VAL A 309 38.38 31.59 -8.89
N CYS A 310 38.44 31.87 -10.19
CA CYS A 310 39.67 31.87 -10.95
C CYS A 310 40.65 32.91 -10.39
N ALA A 311 41.87 32.48 -10.09
CA ALA A 311 42.92 33.36 -9.57
C ALA A 311 43.33 34.47 -10.56
N GLU A 312 43.14 34.26 -11.87
CA GLU A 312 43.55 35.22 -12.90
C GLU A 312 42.44 36.21 -13.27
N CYS A 313 41.22 35.72 -13.57
CA CYS A 313 40.12 36.59 -14.04
C CYS A 313 39.01 36.83 -13.01
N GLY A 314 39.08 36.21 -11.82
CA GLY A 314 38.10 36.40 -10.74
C GLY A 314 36.71 35.79 -10.97
N ARG A 315 36.47 35.14 -12.12
CA ARG A 315 35.20 34.47 -12.41
C ARG A 315 35.03 33.23 -11.54
N LYS A 316 33.83 33.03 -11.00
CA LYS A 316 33.46 31.79 -10.30
C LYS A 316 33.59 30.59 -11.24
N PHE A 317 34.02 29.46 -10.70
CA PHE A 317 34.08 28.20 -11.44
C PHE A 317 32.68 27.70 -11.82
N THR A 318 32.57 27.09 -12.99
CA THR A 318 31.38 26.33 -13.40
C THR A 318 31.30 25.01 -12.65
N ASP A 319 30.14 24.35 -12.63
CA ASP A 319 30.01 23.02 -12.03
C ASP A 319 30.94 22.00 -12.71
N ASP A 320 31.06 22.03 -14.05
CA ASP A 320 31.98 21.16 -14.80
C ASP A 320 33.44 21.39 -14.40
N ARG A 321 33.83 22.66 -14.18
CA ARG A 321 35.19 22.97 -13.73
C ARG A 321 35.44 22.47 -12.32
N LEU A 322 34.46 22.56 -11.43
CA LEU A 322 34.56 22.05 -10.06
C LEU A 322 34.73 20.54 -10.04
N GLU A 323 34.02 19.82 -10.91
CA GLU A 323 34.19 18.36 -11.07
C GLU A 323 35.59 18.02 -11.60
N ALA A 324 36.10 18.79 -12.56
CA ALA A 324 37.45 18.59 -13.11
C ALA A 324 38.57 18.81 -12.08
N VAL A 325 38.41 19.78 -11.16
CA VAL A 325 39.42 20.09 -10.12
C VAL A 325 39.20 19.33 -8.79
N ASP A 326 38.18 18.47 -8.69
CA ASP A 326 37.94 17.68 -7.49
C ASP A 326 39.09 16.68 -7.25
N PHE A 327 39.72 16.81 -6.08
CA PHE A 327 40.88 16.02 -5.65
C PHE A 327 40.60 14.50 -5.59
N ARG A 328 39.33 14.08 -5.66
CA ARG A 328 38.93 12.67 -5.72
C ARG A 328 39.16 12.03 -7.09
N ASN A 329 39.43 12.81 -8.14
CA ASN A 329 39.68 12.31 -9.49
C ASN A 329 41.19 12.10 -9.73
N TRP A 330 41.79 11.13 -9.01
CA TRP A 330 43.23 10.85 -9.01
C TRP A 330 43.84 10.35 -10.33
N GLN A 331 43.02 10.04 -11.33
CA GLN A 331 43.52 9.40 -12.56
C GLN A 331 44.15 10.40 -13.54
N ASN A 332 43.86 11.70 -13.41
CA ASN A 332 44.51 12.75 -14.18
C ASN A 332 44.41 14.10 -13.44
N PRO A 333 45.38 14.46 -12.58
CA PRO A 333 45.31 15.70 -11.83
C PRO A 333 45.38 16.90 -12.79
N GLU A 334 44.42 17.83 -12.66
CA GLU A 334 44.44 19.06 -13.43
C GLU A 334 45.70 19.88 -13.15
N SER A 335 46.40 20.31 -14.20
CA SER A 335 47.68 21.01 -14.09
C SER A 335 47.53 22.39 -13.46
N HIS A 336 46.36 23.03 -13.62
CA HIS A 336 46.07 24.38 -13.15
C HIS A 336 44.77 24.47 -12.35
N PRO A 337 44.67 23.82 -11.18
CA PRO A 337 43.41 23.65 -10.44
C PRO A 337 42.81 24.97 -9.92
N HIS A 338 43.56 26.07 -9.95
CA HIS A 338 43.16 27.40 -9.50
C HIS A 338 42.73 28.34 -10.65
N LEU A 339 42.77 27.87 -11.90
CA LEU A 339 42.34 28.63 -13.08
C LEU A 339 40.99 28.12 -13.62
N CYS A 340 40.19 29.01 -14.21
CA CYS A 340 39.05 28.59 -15.03
C CYS A 340 39.54 28.01 -16.36
N GLU A 341 38.67 27.29 -17.08
CA GLU A 341 39.01 26.61 -18.34
C GLU A 341 39.71 27.51 -19.36
N ASP A 342 39.14 28.67 -19.68
CA ASP A 342 39.75 29.64 -20.61
C ASP A 342 41.17 30.07 -20.19
N CYS A 343 41.37 30.33 -18.89
CA CYS A 343 42.65 30.78 -18.33
C CYS A 343 43.66 29.63 -18.33
N GLN A 344 43.24 28.41 -18.01
CA GLN A 344 44.07 27.23 -18.10
C GLN A 344 44.52 26.98 -19.55
N SER A 345 43.61 27.02 -20.52
CA SER A 345 43.97 26.81 -21.92
C SER A 345 45.04 27.81 -22.38
N ARG A 346 44.92 29.07 -21.95
CA ARG A 346 45.94 30.10 -22.23
C ARG A 346 47.25 29.82 -21.50
N ALA A 347 47.22 29.43 -20.23
CA ALA A 347 48.42 29.08 -19.47
C ALA A 347 49.19 27.91 -20.11
N VAL A 348 48.48 26.84 -20.49
CA VAL A 348 49.06 25.68 -21.17
C VAL A 348 49.70 26.07 -22.51
N VAL A 349 49.07 26.94 -23.29
CA VAL A 349 49.66 27.43 -24.55
C VAL A 349 50.95 28.22 -24.29
N VAL A 350 50.98 29.05 -23.24
CA VAL A 350 52.18 29.81 -22.86
C VAL A 350 53.31 28.87 -22.41
N GLU A 351 53.01 27.85 -21.61
CA GLU A 351 54.00 26.84 -21.18
C GLU A 351 54.56 26.06 -22.38
N GLN A 352 53.69 25.59 -23.28
CA GLN A 352 54.10 24.86 -24.48
C GLN A 352 55.00 25.69 -25.40
N GLN A 353 54.71 26.99 -25.54
CA GLN A 353 55.57 27.90 -26.30
C GLN A 353 56.93 28.09 -25.61
N ALA A 354 56.95 28.26 -24.29
CA ALA A 354 58.20 28.40 -23.54
C ALA A 354 59.08 27.15 -23.65
N GLU A 355 58.49 25.95 -23.58
CA GLU A 355 59.19 24.69 -23.80
C GLU A 355 59.72 24.56 -25.23
N ALA A 356 58.96 25.00 -26.23
CA ALA A 356 59.43 25.01 -27.62
C ALA A 356 60.61 25.97 -27.80
N ASP A 357 60.53 27.19 -27.26
CA ASP A 357 61.61 28.18 -27.30
C ASP A 357 62.87 27.70 -26.54
N GLU A 358 62.72 26.87 -25.51
CA GLU A 358 63.83 26.25 -24.78
C GLU A 358 64.46 25.10 -25.58
N ARG A 359 63.64 24.26 -26.22
CA ARG A 359 64.13 23.21 -27.13
C ARG A 359 64.88 23.81 -28.32
N ASP A 360 64.33 24.83 -28.97
CA ASP A 360 64.98 25.52 -30.09
C ASP A 360 66.33 26.12 -29.66
N ARG A 361 66.43 26.65 -28.43
CA ARG A 361 67.70 27.13 -27.87
C ARG A 361 68.70 26.00 -27.64
N GLN A 362 68.27 24.87 -27.07
CA GLN A 362 69.13 23.70 -26.88
C GLN A 362 69.62 23.11 -28.21
N GLU A 363 68.76 23.08 -29.24
CA GLU A 363 69.13 22.64 -30.58
C GLU A 363 70.14 23.58 -31.23
N GLN A 364 69.94 24.91 -31.14
CA GLN A 364 70.92 25.89 -31.61
C GLN A 364 72.27 25.80 -30.88
N GLU A 365 72.25 25.56 -29.57
CA GLU A 365 73.48 25.34 -28.78
C GLU A 365 74.19 24.05 -29.22
N GLN A 366 73.46 22.95 -29.47
CA GLN A 366 74.03 21.70 -29.98
C GLN A 366 74.58 21.84 -31.40
N GLU A 367 73.89 22.56 -32.28
CA GLU A 367 74.37 22.85 -33.65
C GLU A 367 75.66 23.69 -33.61
N GLN A 368 75.73 24.71 -32.74
CA GLN A 368 76.96 25.49 -32.55
C GLN A 368 78.11 24.65 -31.99
N GLU A 369 77.84 23.72 -31.06
CA GLU A 369 78.85 22.80 -30.56
C GLU A 369 79.35 21.85 -31.66
N GLN A 370 78.45 21.32 -32.50
CA GLN A 370 78.81 20.48 -33.65
C GLN A 370 79.59 21.25 -34.72
N GLU A 371 79.22 22.49 -35.03
CA GLU A 371 79.98 23.35 -35.94
C GLU A 371 81.37 23.65 -35.38
N GLN A 372 81.49 23.97 -34.08
CA GLN A 372 82.79 24.18 -33.44
C GLN A 372 83.64 22.90 -33.42
N GLU A 373 83.04 21.72 -33.24
CA GLU A 373 83.74 20.44 -33.31
C GLU A 373 84.18 20.13 -34.75
N ALA A 374 83.34 20.40 -35.75
CA ALA A 374 83.66 20.26 -37.17
C ALA A 374 84.77 21.24 -37.61
N GLU A 375 84.76 22.48 -37.13
CA GLU A 375 85.84 23.46 -37.37
C GLU A 375 87.14 23.01 -36.69
N ARG A 376 87.09 22.51 -35.45
CA ARG A 376 88.26 21.92 -34.77
C ARG A 376 88.80 20.70 -35.52
N ALA A 377 87.93 19.88 -36.10
CA ALA A 377 88.32 18.74 -36.94
C ALA A 377 88.91 19.19 -38.28
N ALA A 378 88.35 20.22 -38.91
CA ALA A 378 88.87 20.82 -40.14
C ALA A 378 90.23 21.51 -39.94
N GLN A 379 90.44 22.20 -38.81
CA GLN A 379 91.75 22.75 -38.43
C GLN A 379 92.79 21.63 -38.19
N LYS A 380 92.39 20.49 -37.61
CA LYS A 380 93.25 19.30 -37.50
C LYS A 380 93.59 18.68 -38.86
N ALA A 381 92.66 18.68 -39.82
CA ALA A 381 92.88 18.18 -41.18
C ALA A 381 93.74 19.13 -42.05
N GLY A 382 93.56 20.44 -41.92
CA GLY A 382 94.37 21.47 -42.60
C GLY A 382 95.84 21.49 -42.16
N GLY A 383 96.14 21.05 -40.93
CA GLY A 383 97.49 20.89 -40.42
C GLY A 383 98.29 19.73 -41.03
N TRP A 384 97.66 18.83 -41.81
CA TRP A 384 98.33 17.67 -42.40
C TRP A 384 98.94 17.96 -43.79
N LEU A 385 98.44 18.97 -44.51
CA LEU A 385 98.90 19.30 -45.87
C LEU A 385 100.07 20.31 -45.92
N SER A 386 100.49 20.89 -44.80
CA SER A 386 101.65 21.82 -44.76
C SER A 386 103.01 21.13 -44.52
N ARG A 387 103.05 19.79 -44.45
CA ARG A 387 104.29 19.01 -44.18
C ARG A 387 104.96 18.37 -45.39
N PHE A 388 104.49 18.61 -46.61
CA PHE A 388 105.17 18.21 -47.86
C PHE A 388 105.60 19.44 -48.67
N ARG A 389 106.66 20.13 -48.23
CA ARG A 389 107.49 21.02 -49.05
C ARG A 389 108.84 21.23 -48.38
N THR A 390 109.75 20.27 -48.52
CA THR A 390 111.17 20.50 -48.85
C THR A 390 111.78 19.20 -49.36
#